data_AF-A0A6M1YUJ4-F1
#
_entry.id   AF-A0A6M1YUJ4-F1
#
_cell.length_a   1.000
_cell.length_b   1.000
_cell.length_c   1.000
_cell.angle_alpha   90.00
_cell.angle_beta   90.00
_cell.angle_gamma   90.00
#
_symmetry.space_group_name_H-M   'P 1'
#
loop_
_entity.id
_entity.type
_entity.pdbx_description
1 polymer ?
#
loop_
_entity_poly.entity_id
_entity_poly.type
_entity_poly.pdbx_seq_one_letter_code
_entity_poly.pdbx_strand_id
1 'polypeptide(L)'
;MEIIMRKVEKFTLEFDKAFDYFRDILEDGNTLSSELLKTINLKQGFFYTLLPKEAIKKRVYRFCYGGLIPPKDVGNKPVYLENLKKEFVPLKVHTLHDELTEFINNWLQINQTSTCIFEDITSLFSLNYKEPLFLSHGLFYYKEIYYKITKRTSSIQLIKDCMYVSDALWHFLCILTEVDFSDIKDKNLTLKKIKEICLNTKIIIVGAYDGEGYVFWERK
;
A
#
# COMPACT_ATOMS: atom_id res chain seq x y z
N MET A 1 -8.47 -11.91 -19.48
CA MET A 1 -9.09 -12.62 -18.34
C MET A 1 -9.85 -11.57 -17.57
N GLU A 2 -11.18 -11.65 -17.54
CA GLU A 2 -12.04 -10.66 -16.88
C GLU A 2 -11.89 -10.87 -15.35
N ILE A 3 -11.29 -9.92 -14.65
CA ILE A 3 -11.17 -9.97 -13.20
C ILE A 3 -12.54 -9.59 -12.64
N ILE A 4 -13.31 -10.59 -12.20
CA ILE A 4 -14.53 -10.34 -11.44
C ILE A 4 -14.09 -9.77 -10.09
N MET A 5 -14.19 -8.44 -9.94
CA MET A 5 -13.85 -7.78 -8.69
C MET A 5 -14.73 -8.32 -7.56
N ARG A 6 -14.09 -8.67 -6.45
CA ARG A 6 -14.83 -9.06 -5.26
C ARG A 6 -15.50 -7.83 -4.66
N LYS A 7 -16.74 -7.99 -4.21
CA LYS A 7 -17.38 -6.95 -3.41
C LYS A 7 -16.70 -6.89 -2.04
N VAL A 8 -16.13 -5.74 -1.71
CA VAL A 8 -15.55 -5.44 -0.39
C VAL A 8 -16.35 -4.36 0.33
N GLU A 9 -16.35 -4.42 1.65
CA GLU A 9 -17.04 -3.47 2.52
C GLU A 9 -16.03 -2.75 3.41
N LYS A 10 -16.27 -1.45 3.62
CA LYS A 10 -15.46 -0.64 4.53
C LYS A 10 -15.82 -0.99 5.98
N PHE A 11 -14.84 -1.46 6.75
CA PHE A 11 -14.98 -1.76 8.17
C PHE A 11 -14.18 -0.74 9.00
N THR A 12 -14.88 0.07 9.80
CA THR A 12 -14.22 1.07 10.67
C THR A 12 -13.53 0.35 11.84
N LEU A 13 -12.28 0.72 12.10
CA LEU A 13 -11.46 0.13 13.16
C LEU A 13 -11.51 1.00 14.42
N GLU A 14 -11.35 0.37 15.58
CA GLU A 14 -11.09 1.07 16.84
C GLU A 14 -9.79 1.88 16.74
N PHE A 15 -9.86 3.17 17.08
CA PHE A 15 -8.76 4.12 16.87
C PHE A 15 -7.47 3.67 17.54
N ASP A 16 -7.48 3.39 18.84
CA ASP A 16 -6.25 3.11 19.59
C ASP A 16 -5.53 1.86 19.07
N LYS A 17 -6.28 0.80 18.77
CA LYS A 17 -5.73 -0.46 18.21
C LYS A 17 -5.10 -0.24 16.84
N ALA A 18 -5.79 0.48 15.96
CA ALA A 18 -5.27 0.75 14.63
C ALA A 18 -4.10 1.74 14.67
N PHE A 19 -4.17 2.75 15.54
CA PHE A 19 -3.15 3.78 15.70
C PHE A 19 -1.82 3.20 16.15
N ASP A 20 -1.81 2.30 17.15
CA ASP A 20 -0.57 1.66 17.61
C ASP A 20 0.11 0.90 16.48
N TYR A 21 -0.65 0.05 15.76
CA TYR A 21 -0.13 -0.67 14.60
C TYR A 21 0.39 0.27 13.49
N PHE A 22 -0.38 1.32 13.19
CA PHE A 22 -0.03 2.29 12.15
C PHE A 22 1.23 3.07 12.49
N ARG A 23 1.40 3.45 13.77
CA ARG A 23 2.58 4.13 14.27
C ARG A 23 3.80 3.23 14.08
N ASP A 24 3.72 1.98 14.52
CA ASP A 24 4.83 1.03 14.43
C ASP A 24 5.29 0.86 12.96
N ILE A 25 4.37 0.72 12.01
CA ILE A 25 4.71 0.64 10.56
C ILE A 25 5.39 1.93 10.06
N LEU A 26 4.90 3.11 10.46
CA LEU A 26 5.48 4.38 10.01
C LEU A 26 6.82 4.71 10.70
N GLU A 27 7.11 4.14 11.87
CA GLU A 27 8.40 4.31 12.55
C GLU A 27 9.55 3.56 11.84
N ASP A 28 9.23 2.44 11.17
CA ASP A 28 10.21 1.61 10.47
C ASP A 28 10.40 2.00 8.98
N GLY A 29 9.69 3.02 8.49
CA GLY A 29 9.76 3.48 7.10
C GLY A 29 10.85 4.52 6.80
N ASN A 30 10.78 5.12 5.60
CA ASN A 30 11.72 6.17 5.18
C ASN A 30 11.33 7.56 5.72
N THR A 31 11.99 8.62 5.23
CA THR A 31 11.70 10.01 5.61
C THR A 31 10.23 10.36 5.47
N LEU A 32 9.53 9.93 4.40
CA LEU A 32 8.10 10.20 4.24
C LEU A 32 7.27 9.61 5.39
N SER A 33 7.48 8.34 5.73
CA SER A 33 6.83 7.70 6.88
C SER A 33 7.04 8.49 8.17
N SER A 34 8.27 8.87 8.48
CA SER A 34 8.59 9.63 9.69
C SER A 34 7.97 11.04 9.71
N GLU A 35 7.88 11.70 8.55
CA GLU A 35 7.30 13.04 8.44
C GLU A 35 5.77 13.00 8.49
N LEU A 36 5.13 11.92 8.02
CA LEU A 36 3.69 11.71 8.20
C LEU A 36 3.32 11.72 9.69
N LEU A 37 4.07 10.97 10.53
CA LEU A 37 3.84 10.92 11.98
C LEU A 37 4.05 12.28 12.67
N LYS A 38 5.04 13.06 12.25
CA LYS A 38 5.33 14.38 12.83
C LYS A 38 4.35 15.46 12.40
N THR A 39 3.84 15.36 11.17
CA THR A 39 3.12 16.45 10.51
C THR A 39 1.61 16.31 10.61
N ILE A 40 1.09 15.08 10.58
CA ILE A 40 -0.35 14.81 10.55
C ILE A 40 -0.85 14.49 11.96
N ASN A 41 -1.88 15.20 12.40
CA ASN A 41 -2.65 14.78 13.57
C ASN A 41 -3.62 13.66 13.16
N LEU A 42 -3.23 12.39 13.36
CA LEU A 42 -4.04 11.23 12.99
C LEU A 42 -5.43 11.20 13.68
N LYS A 43 -5.64 11.93 14.79
CA LYS A 43 -6.96 12.08 15.42
C LYS A 43 -7.96 12.89 14.58
N GLN A 44 -7.51 13.62 13.56
CA GLN A 44 -8.36 14.32 12.59
C GLN A 44 -8.90 13.40 11.49
N GLY A 45 -8.54 12.12 11.49
CA GLY A 45 -9.07 11.13 10.59
C GLY A 45 -9.78 9.99 11.31
N PHE A 46 -9.91 8.88 10.62
CA PHE A 46 -10.38 7.60 11.17
C PHE A 46 -9.71 6.44 10.44
N PHE A 47 -9.64 5.30 11.12
CA PHE A 47 -9.04 4.09 10.57
C PHE A 47 -10.11 3.14 10.04
N TYR A 48 -9.80 2.45 8.94
CA TYR A 48 -10.65 1.40 8.41
C TYR A 48 -9.84 0.34 7.66
N THR A 49 -10.48 -0.78 7.36
CA THR A 49 -9.96 -1.81 6.44
C THR A 49 -11.05 -2.20 5.45
N LEU A 50 -10.66 -2.81 4.33
CA LEU A 50 -11.59 -3.36 3.36
C LEU A 50 -11.77 -4.85 3.65
N LEU A 51 -13.01 -5.28 3.86
CA LEU A 51 -13.32 -6.67 4.16
C LEU A 51 -14.15 -7.30 3.04
N PRO A 52 -13.68 -8.40 2.43
CA PRO A 52 -14.55 -9.21 1.59
C PRO A 52 -15.60 -9.95 2.43
N LYS A 53 -16.68 -10.41 1.79
CA LYS A 53 -17.77 -11.13 2.46
C LYS A 53 -17.29 -12.35 3.27
N GLU A 54 -16.28 -13.04 2.78
CA GLU A 54 -15.68 -14.21 3.43
C GLU A 54 -14.69 -13.89 4.56
N ALA A 55 -14.40 -12.61 4.85
CA ALA A 55 -13.43 -12.25 5.86
C ALA A 55 -13.78 -12.74 7.27
N ILE A 56 -12.78 -13.21 8.00
CA ILE A 56 -12.91 -13.70 9.37
C ILE A 56 -12.86 -12.50 10.33
N LYS A 57 -14.02 -11.87 10.59
CA LYS A 57 -14.13 -10.63 11.41
C LYS A 57 -13.42 -10.69 12.78
N LYS A 58 -13.38 -11.87 13.44
CA LYS A 58 -12.66 -12.04 14.71
C LYS A 58 -11.12 -11.85 14.61
N ARG A 59 -10.58 -11.76 13.39
CA ARG A 59 -9.15 -11.55 13.12
C ARG A 59 -8.85 -10.13 12.62
N VAL A 60 -9.83 -9.23 12.54
CA VAL A 60 -9.67 -7.89 11.98
C VAL A 60 -8.63 -7.02 12.71
N TYR A 61 -8.32 -7.31 13.97
CA TYR A 61 -7.27 -6.61 14.73
C TYR A 61 -5.95 -7.38 14.82
N ARG A 62 -5.81 -8.50 14.09
CA ARG A 62 -4.57 -9.28 14.02
C ARG A 62 -3.71 -8.80 12.86
N PHE A 63 -3.35 -7.52 12.87
CA PHE A 63 -2.72 -6.86 11.72
C PHE A 63 -1.39 -7.49 11.29
N CYS A 64 -0.64 -8.11 12.21
CA CYS A 64 0.64 -8.76 11.89
C CYS A 64 0.51 -10.23 11.45
N TYR A 65 -0.71 -10.76 11.29
CA TYR A 65 -0.94 -12.17 11.00
C TYR A 65 -1.91 -12.39 9.85
N GLY A 66 -1.59 -13.36 9.00
CA GLY A 66 -2.47 -13.81 7.92
C GLY A 66 -3.72 -14.55 8.38
N GLY A 67 -4.52 -14.94 7.39
CA GLY A 67 -5.80 -15.60 7.53
C GLY A 67 -6.92 -14.66 7.96
N LEU A 68 -6.87 -13.40 7.54
CA LEU A 68 -8.05 -12.54 7.48
C LEU A 68 -9.04 -13.09 6.46
N ILE A 69 -8.55 -13.55 5.31
CA ILE A 69 -9.34 -14.13 4.23
C ILE A 69 -9.09 -15.64 4.22
N PRO A 70 -10.14 -16.48 4.32
CA PRO A 70 -9.95 -17.91 4.28
C PRO A 70 -9.39 -18.32 2.90
N PRO A 71 -8.31 -19.13 2.86
CA PRO A 71 -7.79 -19.63 1.60
C PRO A 71 -8.82 -20.55 0.95
N LYS A 72 -8.88 -20.55 -0.39
CA LYS A 72 -9.80 -21.41 -1.14
C LYS A 72 -9.03 -22.54 -1.82
N ASP A 73 -9.65 -23.71 -1.80
CA ASP A 73 -9.26 -24.77 -2.73
C ASP A 73 -9.66 -24.34 -4.15
N VAL A 74 -8.67 -24.33 -5.04
CA VAL A 74 -8.86 -23.96 -6.45
C VAL A 74 -8.84 -25.19 -7.36
N GLY A 75 -9.04 -26.38 -6.80
CA GLY A 75 -9.05 -27.64 -7.55
C GLY A 75 -7.65 -28.08 -7.98
N ASN A 76 -6.62 -27.66 -7.25
CA ASN A 76 -5.27 -28.12 -7.51
C ASN A 76 -5.16 -29.61 -7.14
N LYS A 77 -4.46 -30.39 -7.98
CA LYS A 77 -4.18 -31.78 -7.65
C LYS A 77 -3.37 -31.84 -6.34
N PRO A 78 -3.69 -32.77 -5.42
CA PRO A 78 -2.86 -33.00 -4.25
C PRO A 78 -1.42 -33.28 -4.68
N VAL A 79 -0.47 -32.64 -4.02
CA VAL A 79 0.96 -32.87 -4.19
C VAL A 79 1.41 -33.80 -3.08
N TYR A 80 2.02 -34.94 -3.44
CA TYR A 80 2.59 -35.83 -2.44
C TYR A 80 3.93 -35.28 -1.95
N LEU A 81 4.02 -35.03 -0.65
CA LEU A 81 5.25 -34.57 0.00
C LEU A 81 5.97 -35.78 0.59
N GLU A 82 7.01 -36.25 -0.10
CA GLU A 82 7.75 -37.45 0.25
C GLU A 82 8.29 -37.42 1.69
N ASN A 83 8.83 -36.26 2.10
CA ASN A 83 9.37 -36.02 3.45
C ASN A 83 8.31 -36.14 4.55
N LEU A 84 7.03 -35.89 4.23
CA LEU A 84 5.92 -35.94 5.19
C LEU A 84 5.06 -37.19 5.02
N LYS A 85 5.31 -38.00 3.99
CA LYS A 85 4.51 -39.16 3.57
C LYS A 85 3.01 -38.86 3.52
N LYS A 86 2.65 -37.67 3.03
CA LYS A 86 1.28 -37.17 3.02
C LYS A 86 1.02 -36.38 1.74
N GLU A 87 -0.23 -36.45 1.28
CA GLU A 87 -0.75 -35.57 0.25
C GLU A 87 -1.09 -34.20 0.85
N PHE A 88 -0.77 -33.15 0.10
CA PHE A 88 -1.03 -31.77 0.44
C PHE A 88 -1.79 -31.11 -0.70
N VAL A 89 -2.94 -30.50 -0.41
CA VAL A 89 -3.69 -29.72 -1.40
C VAL A 89 -3.24 -28.26 -1.31
N PRO A 90 -2.54 -27.71 -2.31
CA PRO A 90 -2.11 -26.32 -2.26
C PRO A 90 -3.32 -25.40 -2.39
N LEU A 91 -3.58 -24.65 -1.33
CA LEU A 91 -4.64 -23.65 -1.30
C LEU A 91 -4.15 -22.33 -1.90
N LYS A 92 -5.05 -21.61 -2.58
CA LYS A 92 -4.76 -20.27 -3.06
C LYS A 92 -5.03 -19.27 -1.94
N VAL A 93 -4.00 -18.52 -1.54
CA VAL A 93 -4.13 -17.35 -0.68
C VAL A 93 -4.78 -16.23 -1.50
N HIS A 94 -5.75 -15.55 -0.90
CA HIS A 94 -6.42 -14.41 -1.50
C HIS A 94 -5.94 -13.13 -0.83
N THR A 95 -5.52 -12.16 -1.64
CA THR A 95 -5.15 -10.83 -1.18
C THR A 95 -6.13 -9.79 -1.72
N LEU A 96 -6.07 -8.57 -1.19
CA LEU A 96 -6.85 -7.42 -1.66
C LEU A 96 -6.08 -6.53 -2.65
N HIS A 97 -5.07 -7.08 -3.34
CA HIS A 97 -4.22 -6.30 -4.24
C HIS A 97 -5.00 -5.69 -5.41
N ASP A 98 -5.90 -6.47 -6.02
CA ASP A 98 -6.71 -5.99 -7.14
C ASP A 98 -7.69 -4.91 -6.67
N GLU A 99 -8.34 -5.11 -5.52
CA GLU A 99 -9.27 -4.13 -4.93
C GLU A 99 -8.56 -2.84 -4.52
N LEU A 100 -7.35 -2.92 -3.95
CA LEU A 100 -6.55 -1.73 -3.65
C LEU A 100 -6.12 -1.00 -4.93
N THR A 101 -5.69 -1.74 -5.95
CA THR A 101 -5.29 -1.17 -7.24
C THR A 101 -6.42 -0.35 -7.86
N GLU A 102 -7.62 -0.91 -7.88
CA GLU A 102 -8.82 -0.23 -8.40
C GLU A 102 -9.25 0.93 -7.52
N PHE A 103 -9.16 0.79 -6.19
CA PHE A 103 -9.40 1.90 -5.26
C PHE A 103 -8.48 3.10 -5.54
N ILE A 104 -7.17 2.86 -5.68
CA ILE A 104 -6.17 3.89 -6.00
C ILE A 104 -6.47 4.50 -7.36
N ASN A 105 -6.73 3.67 -8.37
CA ASN A 105 -7.02 4.14 -9.73
C ASN A 105 -8.24 5.07 -9.76
N ASN A 106 -9.33 4.66 -9.10
CA ASN A 106 -10.55 5.46 -8.99
C ASN A 106 -10.31 6.78 -8.24
N TRP A 107 -9.55 6.75 -7.15
CA TRP A 107 -9.21 7.95 -6.40
C TRP A 107 -8.40 8.95 -7.25
N LEU A 108 -7.46 8.46 -8.05
CA LEU A 108 -6.67 9.29 -8.97
C LEU A 108 -7.51 9.96 -10.06
N GLN A 109 -8.69 9.42 -10.38
CA GLN A 109 -9.58 10.03 -11.37
C GLN A 109 -10.39 11.22 -10.84
N ILE A 110 -10.44 11.44 -9.52
CA ILE A 110 -11.31 12.47 -8.90
C ILE A 110 -10.87 13.88 -9.31
N ASN A 111 -9.62 14.27 -9.03
CA ASN A 111 -9.11 15.63 -9.27
C ASN A 111 -7.82 15.63 -10.11
N GLN A 112 -7.46 16.78 -10.70
CA GLN A 112 -6.22 16.90 -11.47
C GLN A 112 -4.95 16.86 -10.61
N THR A 113 -5.06 17.24 -9.33
CA THR A 113 -3.95 17.25 -8.36
C THR A 113 -3.85 15.93 -7.59
N SER A 114 -4.77 14.99 -7.81
CA SER A 114 -4.74 13.67 -7.18
C SER A 114 -3.46 12.93 -7.58
N THR A 115 -2.63 12.67 -6.57
CA THR A 115 -1.36 11.95 -6.69
C THR A 115 -1.30 10.81 -5.68
N CYS A 116 -0.80 9.68 -6.14
CA CYS A 116 -0.48 8.53 -5.33
C CYS A 116 1.05 8.42 -5.23
N ILE A 117 1.56 8.19 -4.03
CA ILE A 117 3.00 8.00 -3.78
C ILE A 117 3.19 6.69 -3.04
N PHE A 118 4.05 5.84 -3.58
CA PHE A 118 4.57 4.66 -2.91
C PHE A 118 5.95 4.96 -2.34
N GLU A 119 6.20 4.50 -1.12
CA GLU A 119 7.51 4.50 -0.51
C GLU A 119 8.21 3.17 -0.78
N ASP A 120 9.36 3.20 -1.45
CA ASP A 120 10.19 2.01 -1.70
C ASP A 120 11.32 1.96 -0.68
N ILE A 121 11.17 1.05 0.28
CA ILE A 121 12.19 0.79 1.30
C ILE A 121 13.15 -0.34 0.90
N THR A 122 12.90 -1.00 -0.23
CA THR A 122 13.68 -2.16 -0.67
C THR A 122 14.90 -1.76 -1.50
N SER A 123 14.84 -0.56 -2.09
CA SER A 123 15.85 -0.04 -3.01
C SER A 123 16.44 1.29 -2.55
N LEU A 124 17.69 1.53 -2.93
CA LEU A 124 18.39 2.80 -2.71
C LEU A 124 18.77 3.46 -4.03
N PHE A 125 18.50 4.75 -4.13
CA PHE A 125 18.89 5.57 -5.26
C PHE A 125 20.41 5.70 -5.36
N SER A 126 20.90 5.67 -6.60
CA SER A 126 22.27 6.03 -6.97
C SER A 126 22.26 6.67 -8.36
N LEU A 127 23.31 7.41 -8.71
CA LEU A 127 23.43 8.05 -10.03
C LEU A 127 23.37 7.05 -11.20
N ASN A 128 23.66 5.77 -10.94
CA ASN A 128 23.61 4.69 -11.93
C ASN A 128 22.31 3.88 -11.86
N TYR A 129 21.32 4.31 -11.07
CA TYR A 129 20.04 3.62 -10.95
C TYR A 129 19.24 3.77 -12.25
N LYS A 130 19.08 2.67 -12.97
CA LYS A 130 18.51 2.62 -14.34
C LYS A 130 17.27 1.75 -14.45
N GLU A 131 16.60 1.50 -13.33
CA GLU A 131 15.36 0.74 -13.32
C GLU A 131 14.27 1.52 -14.11
N PRO A 132 13.62 0.92 -15.14
CA PRO A 132 12.69 1.62 -16.03
C PRO A 132 11.50 2.30 -15.33
N LEU A 133 10.92 1.68 -14.31
CA LEU A 133 9.83 2.25 -13.52
C LEU A 133 10.30 3.50 -12.75
N PHE A 134 11.52 3.50 -12.22
CA PHE A 134 12.11 4.69 -11.60
C PHE A 134 12.39 5.80 -12.62
N LEU A 135 12.96 5.45 -13.78
CA LEU A 135 13.24 6.44 -14.83
C LEU A 135 11.97 7.16 -15.31
N SER A 136 10.84 6.46 -15.35
CA SER A 136 9.55 7.02 -15.76
C SER A 136 8.78 7.71 -14.62
N HIS A 137 8.67 7.07 -13.46
CA HIS A 137 7.76 7.47 -12.37
C HIS A 137 8.43 7.69 -11.01
N GLY A 138 9.72 7.40 -10.91
CA GLY A 138 10.51 7.57 -9.70
C GLY A 138 10.78 9.02 -9.32
N LEU A 139 10.88 9.22 -8.01
CA LEU A 139 11.37 10.37 -7.28
C LEU A 139 12.39 9.86 -6.25
N PHE A 140 13.27 10.73 -5.78
CA PHE A 140 14.16 10.38 -4.68
C PHE A 140 14.34 11.53 -3.70
N TYR A 141 14.60 11.19 -2.43
CA TYR A 141 15.11 12.11 -1.43
C TYR A 141 16.36 11.50 -0.83
N TYR A 142 17.51 12.17 -0.97
CA TYR A 142 18.81 11.61 -0.60
C TYR A 142 19.08 10.28 -1.33
N LYS A 143 18.85 9.14 -0.68
CA LYS A 143 18.97 7.78 -1.25
C LYS A 143 17.65 7.01 -1.27
N GLU A 144 16.58 7.57 -0.71
CA GLU A 144 15.28 6.91 -0.62
C GLU A 144 14.54 7.05 -1.95
N ILE A 145 13.86 5.99 -2.38
CA ILE A 145 13.10 5.97 -3.63
C ILE A 145 11.60 6.06 -3.33
N TYR A 146 10.90 6.81 -4.19
CA TYR A 146 9.47 6.95 -4.16
C TYR A 146 8.91 6.82 -5.58
N TYR A 147 7.75 6.19 -5.74
CA TYR A 147 7.08 6.13 -7.04
C TYR A 147 5.82 6.98 -7.04
N LYS A 148 5.74 7.90 -8.00
CA LYS A 148 4.63 8.85 -8.14
C LYS A 148 3.72 8.45 -9.29
N ILE A 149 2.43 8.35 -9.00
CA ILE A 149 1.38 8.17 -10.00
C ILE A 149 0.41 9.35 -9.91
N THR A 150 0.10 9.94 -11.06
CA THR A 150 -0.89 11.03 -11.18
C THR A 150 -2.06 10.56 -12.04
N LYS A 151 -3.15 11.34 -12.07
CA LYS A 151 -4.27 11.11 -13.00
C LYS A 151 -3.84 10.88 -14.46
N ARG A 152 -2.80 11.58 -14.93
CA ARG A 152 -2.34 11.50 -16.33
C ARG A 152 -1.56 10.22 -16.64
N THR A 153 -0.91 9.66 -15.63
CA THR A 153 -0.05 8.48 -15.79
C THR A 153 -0.69 7.21 -15.24
N SER A 154 -1.79 7.33 -14.52
CA SER A 154 -2.45 6.21 -13.85
C SER A 154 -2.89 5.14 -14.84
N SER A 155 -2.46 3.92 -14.57
CA SER A 155 -3.03 2.71 -15.15
C SER A 155 -3.01 1.61 -14.09
N ILE A 156 -3.90 0.63 -14.23
CA ILE A 156 -3.95 -0.53 -13.35
C ILE A 156 -2.59 -1.24 -13.30
N GLN A 157 -1.93 -1.39 -14.45
CA GLN A 157 -0.61 -2.04 -14.51
C GLN A 157 0.45 -1.24 -13.77
N LEU A 158 0.52 0.09 -14.00
CA LEU A 158 1.49 0.94 -13.31
C LEU A 158 1.33 0.89 -11.78
N ILE A 159 0.09 0.91 -11.29
CA ILE A 159 -0.17 0.83 -9.85
C ILE A 159 0.31 -0.53 -9.31
N LYS A 160 0.04 -1.63 -10.02
CA LYS A 160 0.52 -2.97 -9.65
C LYS A 160 2.05 -3.06 -9.66
N ASP A 161 2.70 -2.45 -10.64
CA ASP A 161 4.16 -2.43 -10.74
C ASP A 161 4.76 -1.65 -9.55
N CYS A 162 4.21 -0.48 -9.22
CA CYS A 162 4.62 0.30 -8.05
C CYS A 162 4.37 -0.44 -6.73
N MET A 163 3.23 -1.12 -6.59
CA MET A 163 2.96 -1.97 -5.43
C MET A 163 4.02 -3.07 -5.32
N TYR A 164 4.30 -3.80 -6.40
CA TYR A 164 5.24 -4.92 -6.39
C TYR A 164 6.65 -4.52 -5.96
N VAL A 165 7.17 -3.38 -6.45
CA VAL A 165 8.53 -2.94 -6.08
C VAL A 165 8.60 -2.31 -4.69
N SER A 166 7.48 -1.82 -4.16
CA SER A 166 7.42 -1.14 -2.86
C SER A 166 6.96 -2.05 -1.72
N ASP A 167 6.46 -3.23 -2.05
CA ASP A 167 5.98 -4.23 -1.10
C ASP A 167 7.17 -5.02 -0.53
N ALA A 168 7.62 -4.61 0.66
CA ALA A 168 8.54 -5.38 1.46
C ALA A 168 7.75 -6.32 2.37
N LEU A 169 8.30 -7.50 2.68
CA LEU A 169 7.64 -8.51 3.54
C LEU A 169 7.07 -7.95 4.85
N TRP A 170 7.65 -6.88 5.38
CA TRP A 170 7.28 -6.25 6.65
C TRP A 170 6.77 -4.82 6.51
N HIS A 171 6.83 -4.21 5.31
CA HIS A 171 6.45 -2.81 5.10
C HIS A 171 5.80 -2.59 3.74
N PHE A 172 4.70 -1.88 3.78
CA PHE A 172 4.10 -1.28 2.59
C PHE A 172 3.52 0.05 3.02
N LEU A 173 3.90 1.13 2.33
CA LEU A 173 3.29 2.44 2.50
C LEU A 173 2.91 3.02 1.14
N CYS A 174 1.65 3.39 1.03
CA CYS A 174 1.09 4.16 -0.08
C CYS A 174 0.28 5.32 0.47
N ILE A 175 0.45 6.53 -0.07
CA ILE A 175 -0.36 7.69 0.29
C ILE A 175 -1.09 8.27 -0.91
N LEU A 176 -2.27 8.81 -0.66
CA LEU A 176 -3.06 9.58 -1.61
C LEU A 176 -3.10 11.04 -1.16
N THR A 177 -2.56 11.92 -1.98
CA THR A 177 -2.30 13.33 -1.65
C THR A 177 -2.68 14.26 -2.80
N GLU A 178 -2.99 15.50 -2.47
CA GLU A 178 -3.31 16.55 -3.44
C GLU A 178 -2.18 17.59 -3.45
N VAL A 179 -1.12 17.33 -4.23
CA VAL A 179 0.07 18.19 -4.31
C VAL A 179 0.48 18.38 -5.75
N ASP A 180 0.99 19.57 -6.07
CA ASP A 180 1.65 19.85 -7.33
C ASP A 180 3.13 19.48 -7.28
N PHE A 181 3.59 18.80 -8.33
CA PHE A 181 4.95 18.32 -8.52
C PHE A 181 5.67 19.05 -9.67
N SER A 182 5.06 20.10 -10.23
CA SER A 182 5.60 20.87 -11.36
C SER A 182 6.93 21.58 -11.04
N ASP A 183 7.18 21.86 -9.77
CA ASP A 183 8.38 22.53 -9.26
C ASP A 183 9.57 21.58 -9.03
N ILE A 184 9.37 20.26 -9.10
CA ILE A 184 10.42 19.26 -8.88
C ILE A 184 11.28 19.13 -10.14
N LYS A 185 12.57 19.32 -9.96
CA LYS A 185 13.61 19.14 -11.00
C LYS A 185 14.38 17.87 -10.76
N ASP A 186 14.75 17.19 -11.83
CA ASP A 186 15.63 16.01 -11.81
C ASP A 186 15.20 14.91 -10.85
N LYS A 187 13.88 14.77 -10.61
CA LYS A 187 13.26 13.79 -9.69
C LYS A 187 13.67 13.93 -8.22
N ASN A 188 14.42 14.97 -7.86
CA ASN A 188 14.94 15.17 -6.51
C ASN A 188 13.92 15.93 -5.65
N LEU A 189 13.44 15.28 -4.59
CA LEU A 189 12.58 15.87 -3.59
C LEU A 189 13.39 16.71 -2.61
N THR A 190 12.75 17.72 -2.04
CA THR A 190 13.27 18.45 -0.87
C THR A 190 12.46 18.06 0.35
N LEU A 191 13.05 18.21 1.55
CA LEU A 191 12.30 18.00 2.80
C LEU A 191 11.06 18.89 2.88
N LYS A 192 11.14 20.12 2.34
CA LYS A 192 9.98 21.02 2.26
C LYS A 192 8.85 20.40 1.45
N LYS A 193 9.16 19.79 0.30
CA LYS A 193 8.18 19.11 -0.55
C LYS A 193 7.61 17.84 0.12
N ILE A 194 8.43 17.06 0.84
CA ILE A 194 7.93 15.91 1.63
C ILE A 194 6.93 16.37 2.69
N LYS A 195 7.22 17.46 3.42
CA LYS A 195 6.29 18.03 4.40
C LYS A 195 5.00 18.53 3.75
N GLU A 196 5.09 19.16 2.57
CA GLU A 196 3.93 19.57 1.79
C GLU A 196 3.05 18.38 1.39
N ILE A 197 3.68 17.28 0.94
CA ILE A 197 3.02 16.00 0.65
C ILE A 197 2.26 15.49 1.89
N CYS A 198 2.91 15.46 3.05
CA CYS A 198 2.29 15.01 4.31
C CYS A 198 1.09 15.90 4.68
N LEU A 199 1.25 17.23 4.65
CA LEU A 199 0.19 18.18 5.00
C LEU A 199 -1.06 18.02 4.12
N ASN A 200 -0.89 17.67 2.85
CA ASN A 200 -1.99 17.52 1.89
C ASN A 200 -2.47 16.08 1.70
N THR A 201 -1.89 15.12 2.45
CA THR A 201 -2.29 13.70 2.39
C THR A 201 -3.71 13.51 2.89
N LYS A 202 -4.57 12.89 2.07
CA LYS A 202 -5.97 12.57 2.36
C LYS A 202 -6.13 11.17 2.91
N ILE A 203 -5.38 10.21 2.35
CA ILE A 203 -5.43 8.80 2.73
C ILE A 203 -4.01 8.27 2.88
N ILE A 204 -3.76 7.53 3.96
CA ILE A 204 -2.55 6.75 4.17
C ILE A 204 -2.95 5.28 4.19
N ILE A 205 -2.20 4.43 3.51
CA ILE A 205 -2.49 3.02 3.33
C ILE A 205 -1.24 2.23 3.72
N VAL A 206 -1.38 1.34 4.70
CA VAL A 206 -0.31 0.45 5.13
C VAL A 206 -0.69 -1.01 4.89
N GLY A 207 0.31 -1.83 4.55
CA GLY A 207 0.14 -3.28 4.42
C GLY A 207 -0.29 -3.87 5.75
N ALA A 208 -1.11 -4.93 5.72
CA ALA A 208 -1.56 -5.63 6.91
C ALA A 208 -1.94 -7.07 6.59
N TYR A 209 -2.15 -7.84 7.65
CA TYR A 209 -2.60 -9.24 7.62
C TYR A 209 -1.68 -10.13 6.79
N ASP A 210 -0.36 -9.95 6.93
CA ASP A 210 0.64 -10.75 6.22
C ASP A 210 0.45 -10.71 4.69
N GLY A 211 0.22 -9.50 4.16
CA GLY A 211 0.00 -9.25 2.73
C GLY A 211 -1.41 -9.56 2.22
N GLU A 212 -2.33 -10.04 3.06
CA GLU A 212 -3.70 -10.31 2.62
C GLU A 212 -4.55 -9.03 2.45
N GLY A 213 -4.22 -7.94 3.15
CA GLY A 213 -5.01 -6.72 3.12
C GLY A 213 -4.28 -5.48 3.61
N TYR A 214 -5.05 -4.46 3.97
CA TYR A 214 -4.51 -3.13 4.27
C TYR A 214 -5.28 -2.46 5.40
N VAL A 215 -4.58 -1.61 6.15
CA VAL A 215 -5.18 -0.64 7.06
C VAL A 215 -5.08 0.75 6.43
N PHE A 216 -6.19 1.46 6.42
CA PHE A 216 -6.31 2.80 5.88
C PHE A 216 -6.50 3.78 7.02
N TRP A 217 -5.85 4.93 6.92
CA TRP A 217 -6.24 6.15 7.60
C TRP A 217 -6.78 7.14 6.58
N GLU A 218 -7.93 7.74 6.86
CA GLU A 218 -8.52 8.77 6.00
C GLU A 218 -8.85 10.02 6.81
N ARG A 219 -8.45 11.17 6.28
CA ARG A 219 -8.73 12.48 6.87
C ARG A 219 -10.23 12.79 6.78
N LYS A 220 -10.80 13.35 7.85
CA LYS A 220 -12.18 13.85 7.86
C LYS A 220 -12.36 15.09 7.00
#